data_AF-A0A392S6L8-F1
#
_entry.id   AF-A0A392S6L8-F1
#
_cell.length_a   1.000
_cell.length_b   1.000
_cell.length_c   1.000
_cell.angle_alpha   90.00
_cell.angle_beta   90.00
_cell.angle_gamma   90.00
#
_symmetry.space_group_name_H-M   'P 1'
#
loop_
_entity.id
_entity.type
_entity.pdbx_description
1 polymer ?
#
loop_
_entity_poly.entity_id
_entity_poly.type
_entity_poly.pdbx_seq_one_letter_code
_entity_poly.pdbx_strand_id
1 'polypeptide(L)'
;QTWINFNMNISWNSEVKWKDYWAIACRCLWYWRNKEVHDENFNRPTYTGQHVLKLTREYRLAANVNNMISETPREAVLIRWKPPEEGWVKLNTDGSCKENGMAGCGA
;
A
#
# COMPACT_ATOMS: atom_id res chain seq x y z
N GLN A 1 4.48 -3.53 18.22
CA GLN A 1 3.90 -4.54 17.30
C GLN A 1 2.58 -5.18 17.77
N THR A 2 2.24 -5.19 19.06
CA THR A 2 1.08 -5.93 19.63
C THR A 2 -0.30 -5.46 19.15
N TRP A 3 -0.50 -4.14 18.96
CA TRP A 3 -1.79 -3.58 18.56
C TRP A 3 -2.24 -3.96 17.14
N ILE A 4 -1.30 -4.02 16.19
CA ILE A 4 -1.59 -4.40 14.80
C ILE A 4 -2.02 -5.87 14.75
N ASN A 5 -1.27 -6.76 15.41
CA ASN A 5 -1.59 -8.19 15.44
C ASN A 5 -2.93 -8.46 16.13
N PHE A 6 -3.27 -7.70 17.18
CA PHE A 6 -4.58 -7.78 17.80
C PHE A 6 -5.69 -7.42 16.81
N ASN A 7 -5.56 -6.27 16.13
CA ASN A 7 -6.54 -5.86 15.13
C ASN A 7 -6.66 -6.88 14.00
N MET A 8 -5.57 -7.47 13.51
CA MET A 8 -5.64 -8.43 12.41
C MET A 8 -6.43 -9.72 12.72
N ASN A 9 -6.67 -10.03 14.00
CA ASN A 9 -7.29 -11.27 14.45
C ASN A 9 -8.70 -11.10 15.05
N ILE A 10 -9.30 -9.90 14.96
CA ILE A 10 -10.67 -9.71 15.46
C ILE A 10 -11.66 -10.47 14.58
N SER A 11 -12.54 -11.23 15.23
CA SER A 11 -13.68 -11.89 14.59
C SER A 11 -14.77 -10.86 14.26
N TRP A 12 -15.18 -10.79 12.99
CA TRP A 12 -16.31 -9.98 12.55
C TRP A 12 -17.26 -10.83 11.72
N ASN A 13 -18.54 -10.79 12.09
CA ASN A 13 -19.64 -11.26 11.25
C ASN A 13 -19.99 -10.26 10.12
N SER A 14 -19.27 -10.34 9.00
CA SER A 14 -19.54 -9.61 7.76
C SER A 14 -19.08 -10.43 6.56
N GLU A 15 -19.61 -10.08 5.38
CA GLU A 15 -19.23 -10.67 4.10
C GLU A 15 -17.76 -10.41 3.74
N VAL A 16 -17.18 -9.31 4.24
CA VAL A 16 -15.76 -8.97 4.06
C VAL A 16 -14.95 -9.37 5.29
N LYS A 17 -13.72 -9.85 5.07
CA LYS A 17 -12.82 -10.19 6.17
C LYS A 17 -12.42 -8.89 6.89
N TRP A 18 -12.41 -8.94 8.23
CA TRP A 18 -12.05 -7.77 9.04
C TRP A 18 -10.70 -7.17 8.67
N LYS A 19 -9.67 -8.00 8.49
CA LYS A 19 -8.33 -7.53 8.10
C LYS A 19 -8.32 -6.70 6.81
N ASP A 20 -9.14 -7.07 5.83
CA ASP A 20 -9.22 -6.38 4.54
C ASP A 20 -9.96 -5.05 4.72
N TYR A 21 -11.04 -5.05 5.49
CA TYR A 21 -11.74 -3.82 5.86
C TYR A 21 -10.84 -2.85 6.64
N TRP A 22 -10.15 -3.36 7.66
CA TRP A 22 -9.28 -2.58 8.54
C TRP A 22 -8.13 -1.94 7.75
N ALA A 23 -7.48 -2.70 6.86
CA ALA A 23 -6.42 -2.16 6.00
C ALA A 23 -6.94 -1.02 5.09
N ILE A 24 -8.12 -1.20 4.48
CA ILE A 24 -8.75 -0.17 3.65
C ILE A 24 -9.18 1.04 4.50
N ALA A 25 -9.66 0.82 5.73
CA ALA A 25 -10.00 1.89 6.66
C ALA A 25 -8.77 2.74 7.00
N CYS A 26 -7.63 2.11 7.32
CA CYS A 26 -6.37 2.82 7.57
C CYS A 26 -5.93 3.64 6.35
N ARG A 27 -6.00 3.07 5.15
CA ARG A 27 -5.73 3.80 3.90
C ARG A 27 -6.64 5.02 3.73
N CYS A 28 -7.95 4.85 3.95
CA CYS A 28 -8.93 5.92 3.84
C CYS A 28 -8.67 7.04 4.85
N LEU A 29 -8.39 6.69 6.11
CA LEU A 29 -8.06 7.68 7.14
C LEU A 29 -6.82 8.50 6.77
N TRP A 30 -5.76 7.85 6.30
CA TRP A 30 -4.56 8.53 5.83
C TRP A 30 -4.85 9.43 4.62
N TYR A 31 -5.58 8.91 3.63
CA TYR A 31 -5.93 9.65 2.42
C TYR A 31 -6.80 10.88 2.70
N TRP A 32 -7.86 10.71 3.52
CA TRP A 32 -8.75 11.81 3.89
C TRP A 32 -8.01 12.88 4.68
N ARG A 33 -7.16 12.50 5.64
CA ARG A 33 -6.34 13.46 6.37
C ARG A 33 -5.46 14.29 5.43
N ASN A 34 -4.79 13.66 4.48
CA ASN A 34 -3.93 14.39 3.54
C ASN A 34 -4.75 15.30 2.62
N LYS A 35 -5.91 14.82 2.15
CA LYS A 35 -6.80 15.62 1.31
C LYS A 35 -7.37 16.82 2.06
N GLU A 36 -7.82 16.65 3.30
CA GLU A 36 -8.31 17.75 4.15
C GLU A 36 -7.25 18.84 4.39
N VAL A 37 -5.96 18.48 4.38
CA VAL A 37 -4.86 19.43 4.58
C VAL A 37 -4.46 20.14 3.28
N HIS A 38 -4.56 19.47 2.13
CA HIS A 38 -3.95 19.92 0.88
C HIS A 38 -4.95 20.26 -0.24
N ASP A 39 -6.24 20.06 -0.01
CA ASP A 39 -7.30 20.25 -1.00
C ASP A 39 -8.51 20.93 -0.33
N GLU A 40 -8.62 22.25 -0.48
CA GLU A 40 -9.65 23.08 0.15
C GLU A 40 -11.08 22.70 -0.26
N ASN A 41 -11.24 22.03 -1.40
CA ASN A 41 -12.54 21.58 -1.91
C ASN A 41 -12.90 20.16 -1.45
N PHE A 42 -11.98 19.48 -0.78
CA PHE A 42 -12.21 18.10 -0.37
C PHE A 42 -13.19 18.03 0.80
N ASN A 43 -14.23 17.22 0.61
CA ASN A 43 -15.18 16.88 1.66
C ASN A 43 -15.14 15.37 1.91
N ARG A 44 -14.93 15.00 3.18
CA ARG A 44 -14.96 13.59 3.58
C ARG A 44 -16.36 13.01 3.34
N PRO A 45 -16.47 11.74 2.89
CA PRO A 45 -17.77 11.08 2.76
C PRO A 45 -18.54 11.04 4.08
N THR A 46 -19.83 11.37 4.08
CA THR A 46 -20.69 11.39 5.28
C THR A 46 -20.83 10.01 5.92
N TYR A 47 -20.98 8.95 5.12
CA TYR A 47 -21.10 7.57 5.58
C TYR A 47 -19.78 6.81 5.42
N THR A 48 -18.75 7.24 6.16
CA THR A 48 -17.37 6.74 6.06
C THR A 48 -17.26 5.22 6.15
N GLY A 49 -17.97 4.58 7.09
CA GLY A 49 -17.92 3.13 7.27
C GLY A 49 -18.45 2.35 6.07
N GLN A 50 -19.52 2.83 5.43
CA GLN A 50 -20.09 2.24 4.21
C GLN A 50 -19.19 2.49 3.01
N HIS A 51 -18.56 3.67 2.93
CA HIS A 51 -17.60 4.00 1.88
C HIS A 51 -16.38 3.07 1.94
N VAL A 52 -15.82 2.82 3.14
CA VAL A 52 -14.75 1.84 3.34
C VAL A 52 -15.20 0.46 2.91
N LEU A 53 -16.39 0.00 3.32
CA LEU A 53 -16.92 -1.31 2.94
C LEU A 53 -17.05 -1.46 1.41
N LYS A 54 -17.55 -0.42 0.73
CA LYS A 54 -17.65 -0.38 -0.73
C LYS A 54 -16.27 -0.52 -1.38
N LEU A 55 -15.29 0.28 -0.93
CA LEU A 55 -13.92 0.20 -1.43
C LEU A 55 -13.29 -1.18 -1.18
N THR A 56 -13.51 -1.79 -0.02
CA THR A 56 -13.01 -3.15 0.27
C THR A 56 -13.55 -4.17 -0.73
N ARG A 57 -14.83 -4.08 -1.10
CA ARG A 57 -15.44 -4.95 -2.12
C ARG A 57 -14.82 -4.72 -3.50
N GLU A 58 -14.70 -3.46 -3.92
CA GLU A 58 -14.11 -3.08 -5.21
C GLU A 58 -12.67 -3.56 -5.34
N TYR A 59 -11.85 -3.37 -4.30
CA TYR A 59 -10.46 -3.85 -4.28
C TYR A 59 -10.38 -5.38 -4.38
N ARG A 60 -11.25 -6.11 -3.68
CA ARG A 60 -11.30 -7.57 -3.75
C ARG A 60 -11.66 -8.05 -5.16
N LEU A 61 -12.62 -7.41 -5.81
CA LEU A 61 -13.00 -7.71 -7.20
C LEU A 61 -11.83 -7.44 -8.16
N ALA A 62 -11.19 -6.28 -8.06
CA ALA A 62 -10.05 -5.93 -8.89
C ALA A 62 -8.87 -6.90 -8.69
N ALA A 63 -8.57 -7.29 -7.45
CA ALA A 63 -7.53 -8.28 -7.15
C ALA A 63 -7.84 -9.65 -7.77
N ASN A 64 -9.08 -10.09 -7.72
CA ASN A 64 -9.50 -11.36 -8.35
C ASN A 64 -9.36 -11.32 -9.87
N VAL A 65 -9.78 -10.22 -10.52
CA VAL A 65 -9.62 -10.02 -11.96
C VAL A 65 -8.13 -10.04 -12.35
N ASN A 66 -7.27 -9.36 -11.58
CA ASN A 66 -5.83 -9.37 -11.83
C ASN A 66 -5.22 -10.77 -11.67
N ASN A 67 -5.70 -11.56 -10.69
CA ASN A 67 -5.24 -12.95 -10.53
C ASN A 67 -5.63 -13.80 -11.75
N MET A 68 -6.83 -13.62 -12.31
CA MET A 68 -7.26 -14.30 -13.55
C MET A 68 -6.42 -13.90 -14.77
N ILE A 69 -5.94 -12.65 -14.83
CA ILE A 69 -5.09 -12.15 -15.93
C ILE A 69 -3.61 -12.56 -15.73
N SER A 70 -3.21 -12.91 -14.51
CA SER A 70 -1.81 -13.19 -14.14
C SER A 70 -1.30 -14.60 -14.49
N GLU A 71 -2.09 -15.44 -15.17
CA GLU A 71 -1.61 -16.72 -15.73
C GLU A 71 -0.68 -16.54 -16.95
N THR A 72 -0.23 -15.32 -17.22
CA THR A 72 0.85 -15.06 -18.18
C THR A 72 2.19 -15.52 -17.58
N PRO A 73 3.00 -16.31 -18.32
CA PRO A 73 4.30 -16.75 -17.82
C PRO A 73 5.15 -15.56 -17.41
N ARG A 74 5.55 -15.48 -16.14
CA ARG A 74 6.51 -14.49 -15.67
C ARG A 74 7.92 -15.02 -15.93
N GLU A 75 8.66 -14.35 -16.81
CA GLU A 75 10.06 -14.64 -17.03
C GLU A 75 10.92 -13.74 -16.15
N ALA A 76 11.77 -14.36 -15.32
CA ALA A 76 12.80 -13.64 -14.58
C ALA A 76 13.96 -13.34 -15.55
N VAL A 77 14.01 -12.12 -16.08
CA VAL A 77 15.09 -11.70 -16.98
C VAL A 77 16.20 -11.05 -16.17
N LEU A 78 17.44 -11.47 -16.40
CA LEU A 78 18.61 -10.88 -15.76
C LEU A 78 18.91 -9.52 -16.42
N ILE A 79 18.43 -8.43 -15.83
CA ILE A 79 18.72 -7.08 -16.32
C ILE A 79 20.10 -6.66 -15.81
N ARG A 80 21.10 -6.69 -16.71
CA ARG A 80 22.42 -6.12 -16.42
C ARG A 80 22.36 -4.60 -16.56
N TRP A 81 22.92 -3.89 -15.58
CA TRP A 81 23.11 -2.45 -15.69
C TRP A 81 24.07 -2.12 -16.84
N LYS A 82 23.65 -1.23 -17.74
CA LYS A 82 24.51 -0.61 -18.74
C LYS A 82 24.94 0.78 -18.25
N PRO A 83 26.22 1.15 -18.36
CA PRO A 83 26.66 2.49 -18.02
C PRO A 83 25.96 3.54 -18.90
N PRO A 84 25.58 4.69 -18.33
CA PRO A 84 25.01 5.78 -19.09
C PRO A 84 26.08 6.44 -19.97
N GLU A 85 25.63 7.27 -20.90
CA GLU A 85 26.47 8.01 -21.83
C GLU A 85 27.38 9.02 -21.10
N GLU A 86 28.40 9.51 -21.81
CA GLU A 86 29.33 10.50 -21.29
C GLU A 86 28.59 11.79 -20.88
N GLY A 87 28.88 12.31 -19.68
CA GLY A 87 28.20 13.48 -19.10
C GLY A 87 27.12 13.16 -18.06
N TRP A 88 26.75 11.89 -17.89
CA TRP A 88 25.83 11.47 -16.82
C TRP A 88 26.58 11.11 -15.52
N VAL A 89 26.01 11.53 -14.38
CA VAL A 89 26.53 11.15 -13.05
C VAL A 89 25.71 10.00 -12.48
N LYS A 90 26.40 8.93 -12.06
CA LYS A 90 25.79 7.81 -11.35
C LYS A 90 25.65 8.16 -9.87
N LEU A 91 24.44 8.41 -9.41
CA LEU A 91 24.13 8.49 -7.98
C LEU A 91 23.67 7.11 -7.50
N ASN A 92 24.44 6.48 -6.61
CA ASN A 92 23.96 5.31 -5.88
C ASN A 92 23.39 5.76 -4.55
N THR A 93 22.21 5.28 -4.21
CA THR A 93 21.62 5.45 -2.89
C THR A 93 21.44 4.07 -2.28
N ASP A 94 22.22 3.75 -1.26
CA ASP A 94 21.96 2.59 -0.41
C ASP A 94 21.36 3.04 0.92
N GLY A 95 20.50 2.18 1.47
CA GLY A 95 19.95 2.35 2.81
C GLY A 95 20.50 1.24 3.69
N SER A 96 21.01 1.59 4.87
CA SER A 96 21.39 0.61 5.87
C SER A 96 20.27 0.49 6.91
N CYS A 97 19.81 -0.73 7.17
CA CYS A 97 18.84 -1.00 8.22
C CYS A 97 19.41 -2.06 9.17
N LYS A 98 19.44 -1.74 10.46
CA LYS A 98 19.83 -2.68 11.53
C LYS A 98 18.65 -3.57 11.90
N GLU A 99 18.92 -4.76 12.43
CA GLU A 99 17.89 -5.74 12.84
C GLU A 99 16.87 -5.17 13.84
N ASN A 100 17.24 -4.15 14.61
CA ASN A 100 16.34 -3.45 15.53
C ASN A 100 15.48 -2.37 14.87
N GLY A 101 15.47 -2.30 13.53
CA GLY A 101 14.65 -1.37 12.75
C GLY A 101 15.20 0.05 12.68
N MET A 102 16.41 0.32 13.20
CA MET A 102 17.08 1.59 12.96
C MET A 102 17.61 1.62 11.52
N ALA A 103 17.07 2.53 10.72
CA ALA A 103 17.57 2.86 9.39
C ALA A 103 18.46 4.10 9.45
N GLY A 104 19.53 4.09 8.67
CA GLY A 104 20.40 5.24 8.45
C GLY A 104 20.69 5.43 6.96
N CYS A 105 20.96 6.67 6.58
CA CYS A 105 21.54 7.01 5.29
C CYS A 105 22.80 7.85 5.52
N GLY A 106 23.84 7.60 4.72
CA GLY A 106 25.01 8.46 4.62
C GLY A 106 24.85 9.39 3.42
N ALA A 107 25.34 10.62 3.54
CA ALA A 107 25.52 11.56 2.44
C ALA A 107 27.00 11.62 2.05
#